data_AF-A0A3Q8UUQ3-F1
#
_entry.id   AF-A0A3Q8UUQ3-F1
#
_cell.length_a   1.000
_cell.length_b   1.000
_cell.length_c   1.000
_cell.angle_alpha   90.00
_cell.angle_beta   90.00
_cell.angle_gamma   90.00
#
_symmetry.space_group_name_H-M   'P 1'
#
loop_
_entity.id
_entity.type
_entity.pdbx_description
1 polymer ?
#
loop_
_entity_poly.entity_id
_entity_poly.type
_entity_poly.pdbx_seq_one_letter_code
_entity_poly.pdbx_strand_id
1 'polypeptide(L)'
;MENAVDEDEISSDLLVHVARRLIDLSEENAQLKEAIENRPVIDQARGMLIAVLGAHEDEAWHVLLETSQHANVPLRHVAEALIASAAGQPIPEDIRFPLRNTMNKVRRHGQAGNTDERGR
;
A
#
# COMPACT_ATOMS: atom_id res chain seq x y z
N MET A 1 -26.45 45.89 -32.23
CA MET A 1 -25.71 46.34 -31.03
C MET A 1 -26.02 45.34 -29.93
N GLU A 2 -25.51 44.12 -30.09
CA GLU A 2 -25.96 42.92 -29.34
C GLU A 2 -24.88 41.83 -29.50
N ASN A 3 -23.66 42.12 -29.04
CA ASN A 3 -22.56 41.14 -29.14
C ASN A 3 -21.47 41.30 -28.06
N ALA A 4 -21.67 42.19 -27.07
CA ALA A 4 -20.69 42.45 -26.01
C ALA A 4 -21.02 41.71 -24.70
N VAL A 5 -22.24 41.16 -24.59
CA VAL A 5 -22.68 40.40 -23.39
C VAL A 5 -22.26 38.93 -23.49
N ASP A 6 -22.05 38.39 -24.70
CA ASP A 6 -21.69 36.99 -24.90
C ASP A 6 -20.18 36.69 -24.74
N GLU A 7 -19.27 37.58 -25.14
CA GLU A 7 -17.83 37.26 -25.11
C GLU A 7 -17.23 37.21 -23.69
N ASP A 8 -17.70 38.07 -22.78
CA ASP A 8 -17.23 38.12 -21.40
C ASP A 8 -17.82 36.96 -20.56
N GLU A 9 -19.09 36.62 -20.81
CA GLU A 9 -19.77 35.47 -20.20
C GLU A 9 -19.18 34.13 -20.69
N ILE A 10 -18.92 34.00 -22.01
CA ILE A 10 -18.22 32.83 -22.57
C ILE A 10 -16.78 32.73 -22.05
N SER A 11 -16.07 33.86 -21.89
CA SER A 11 -14.72 33.86 -21.30
C SER A 11 -14.73 33.42 -19.83
N SER A 12 -15.71 33.89 -19.05
CA SER A 12 -15.89 33.48 -17.66
C SER A 12 -16.22 31.99 -17.55
N ASP A 13 -17.17 31.49 -18.35
CA ASP A 13 -17.53 30.08 -18.37
C ASP A 13 -16.36 29.20 -18.80
N LEU A 14 -15.60 29.59 -19.83
CA LEU A 14 -14.42 28.85 -20.26
C LEU A 14 -13.36 28.79 -19.16
N LEU A 15 -13.12 29.90 -18.45
CA LEU A 15 -12.18 29.94 -17.33
C LEU A 15 -12.60 29.01 -16.19
N VAL A 16 -13.89 28.97 -15.83
CA VAL A 16 -14.42 28.06 -14.82
C VAL A 16 -14.26 26.60 -15.24
N HIS A 17 -14.55 26.28 -16.50
CA HIS A 17 -14.39 24.92 -17.03
C HIS A 17 -12.92 24.48 -17.07
N VAL A 18 -12.02 25.37 -17.50
CA VAL A 18 -10.58 25.09 -17.53
C VAL A 18 -10.04 24.91 -16.11
N ALA A 19 -10.39 25.79 -15.17
CA ALA A 19 -9.97 25.68 -13.79
C ALA A 19 -10.45 24.35 -13.15
N ARG A 20 -11.70 23.97 -13.39
CA ARG A 20 -12.25 22.70 -12.90
C ARG A 20 -11.50 21.51 -13.49
N ARG A 21 -11.24 21.53 -14.79
CA ARG A 21 -10.50 20.46 -15.46
C ARG A 21 -9.06 20.34 -14.95
N LEU A 22 -8.41 21.46 -14.66
CA LEU A 22 -7.07 21.46 -14.07
C LEU A 22 -7.05 20.91 -12.66
N ILE A 23 -8.06 21.21 -11.84
CA ILE A 23 -8.20 20.66 -10.49
C ILE A 23 -8.39 19.14 -10.57
N ASP A 24 -9.36 18.67 -11.35
CA ASP A 24 -9.66 17.24 -11.49
C ASP A 24 -8.42 16.46 -11.95
N LEU A 25 -7.72 16.96 -12.98
CA LEU A 25 -6.49 16.34 -13.49
C LEU A 25 -5.35 16.37 -12.48
N SER A 26 -5.25 17.41 -11.65
CA SER A 26 -4.22 17.51 -10.61
C SER A 26 -4.47 16.53 -9.47
N GLU A 27 -5.74 16.36 -9.07
CA GLU A 27 -6.15 15.37 -8.07
C GLU A 27 -5.91 13.94 -8.56
N GLU A 28 -6.31 13.63 -9.80
CA GLU A 28 -6.04 12.34 -10.42
C GLU A 28 -4.52 12.06 -10.52
N ASN A 29 -3.73 13.07 -10.91
CA ASN A 29 -2.28 12.95 -10.97
C ASN A 29 -1.66 12.68 -9.59
N ALA A 30 -2.17 13.32 -8.54
CA ALA A 30 -1.72 13.10 -7.17
C ALA A 30 -2.03 11.68 -6.69
N GLN A 31 -3.26 11.20 -6.91
CA GLN A 31 -3.66 9.84 -6.55
C GLN A 31 -2.85 8.77 -7.31
N LEU A 32 -2.59 8.99 -8.59
CA LEU A 32 -1.76 8.09 -9.40
C LEU A 32 -0.30 8.09 -8.94
N LYS A 33 0.28 9.26 -8.62
CA LYS A 33 1.64 9.35 -8.06
C LYS A 33 1.75 8.61 -6.75
N GLU A 34 0.80 8.82 -5.84
CA GLU A 34 0.75 8.10 -4.57
C GLU A 34 0.65 6.58 -4.79
N ALA A 35 -0.20 6.12 -5.71
CA ALA A 35 -0.33 4.70 -6.04
C ALA A 35 0.97 4.11 -6.63
N ILE A 36 1.69 4.88 -7.45
CA ILE A 36 2.96 4.47 -8.06
C ILE A 36 4.09 4.47 -7.02
N GLU A 37 4.14 5.44 -6.11
CA GLU A 37 5.15 5.52 -5.05
C GLU A 37 5.00 4.42 -4.01
N ASN A 38 3.76 4.03 -3.69
CA ASN A 38 3.49 3.08 -2.61
C ASN A 38 3.60 1.61 -3.03
N ARG A 39 3.39 1.29 -4.33
CA ARG A 39 3.50 -0.10 -4.85
C ARG A 39 4.90 -0.71 -4.66
N PRO A 40 6.01 -0.02 -5.00
CA PRO A 40 7.37 -0.54 -4.79
C PRO A 40 7.68 -0.89 -3.33
N VAL A 41 7.20 -0.07 -2.39
CA VAL A 41 7.45 -0.24 -0.96
C VAL A 41 6.75 -1.49 -0.43
N ILE A 42 5.48 -1.69 -0.81
CA ILE A 42 4.72 -2.87 -0.37
C ILE A 42 5.26 -4.14 -1.02
N ASP A 43 5.64 -4.10 -2.29
CA ASP A 43 6.25 -5.25 -2.99
C ASP A 43 7.62 -5.62 -2.39
N GLN A 44 8.44 -4.64 -2.03
CA GLN A 44 9.73 -4.89 -1.36
C GLN A 44 9.53 -5.53 0.02
N ALA A 45 8.60 -5.02 0.83
CA ALA A 45 8.26 -5.62 2.11
C ALA A 45 7.73 -7.05 1.96
N ARG A 46 6.90 -7.31 0.93
CA ARG A 46 6.43 -8.67 0.60
C ARG A 46 7.61 -9.60 0.28
N GLY A 47 8.54 -9.15 -0.57
CA GLY A 47 9.76 -9.90 -0.89
C GLY A 47 10.62 -10.21 0.33
N MET A 48 10.76 -9.27 1.28
CA MET A 48 11.46 -9.51 2.54
C MET A 48 10.78 -10.59 3.38
N LEU A 49 9.44 -10.60 3.47
CA LEU A 49 8.70 -11.63 4.20
C LEU A 49 8.84 -13.00 3.56
N ILE A 50 8.78 -13.11 2.23
CA ILE A 50 9.07 -14.34 1.50
C ILE A 50 10.46 -14.87 1.89
N ALA A 51 11.48 -14.01 1.85
CA ALA A 51 12.85 -14.40 2.18
C ALA A 51 13.03 -14.84 3.65
N VAL A 52 12.37 -14.16 4.60
CA VAL A 52 12.51 -14.42 6.05
C VAL A 52 11.67 -15.61 6.51
N LEU A 53 10.51 -15.84 5.89
CA LEU A 53 9.57 -16.89 6.28
C LEU A 53 9.69 -18.16 5.44
N GLY A 54 10.28 -18.07 4.24
CA GLY A 54 10.16 -19.13 3.23
C GLY A 54 8.71 -19.32 2.76
N ALA A 55 7.90 -18.26 2.86
CA ALA A 55 6.46 -18.29 2.58
C ALA A 55 6.16 -18.06 1.09
N HIS A 56 4.99 -18.51 0.64
CA HIS A 56 4.49 -18.16 -0.69
C HIS A 56 4.09 -16.67 -0.78
N GLU A 57 3.95 -16.16 -2.00
CA GLU A 57 3.62 -14.75 -2.23
C GLU A 57 2.31 -14.32 -1.54
N ASP A 58 1.27 -15.15 -1.64
CA ASP A 58 -0.04 -14.89 -1.02
C ASP A 58 0.03 -14.85 0.51
N GLU A 59 0.87 -15.70 1.11
CA GLU A 59 1.06 -15.73 2.56
C GLU A 59 1.79 -14.47 3.05
N ALA A 60 2.83 -14.03 2.32
CA ALA A 60 3.54 -12.80 2.63
C ALA A 60 2.63 -11.57 2.50
N TRP A 61 1.76 -11.53 1.48
CA TRP A 61 0.72 -10.51 1.36
C TRP A 61 -0.25 -10.54 2.54
N HIS A 62 -0.72 -11.74 2.92
CA HIS A 62 -1.63 -11.91 4.05
C HIS A 62 -1.01 -11.41 5.36
N VAL A 63 0.29 -11.64 5.56
CA VAL A 63 1.01 -11.15 6.74
C VAL A 63 0.97 -9.63 6.84
N LEU A 64 1.24 -8.91 5.75
CA LEU A 64 1.20 -7.45 5.73
C LEU A 64 -0.22 -6.94 6.00
N LEU A 65 -1.21 -7.52 5.32
CA LEU A 65 -2.61 -7.11 5.44
C LEU A 65 -3.15 -7.31 6.86
N GLU A 66 -2.96 -8.49 7.44
CA GLU A 66 -3.45 -8.81 8.78
C GLU A 66 -2.71 -7.96 9.84
N THR A 67 -1.41 -7.71 9.66
CA THR A 67 -0.63 -6.82 10.53
C THR A 67 -1.19 -5.39 10.50
N SER A 68 -1.43 -4.84 9.31
CA SER A 68 -1.99 -3.51 9.12
C SER A 68 -3.36 -3.36 9.78
N GLN A 69 -4.23 -4.37 9.62
CA GLN A 69 -5.56 -4.38 10.24
C GLN A 69 -5.49 -4.41 11.76
N HIS A 70 -4.67 -5.29 12.34
CA HIS A 70 -4.54 -5.41 13.80
C HIS A 70 -3.82 -4.22 14.44
N ALA A 71 -2.85 -3.64 13.74
CA ALA A 71 -2.16 -2.43 14.19
C ALA A 71 -3.00 -1.15 13.95
N ASN A 72 -4.06 -1.23 13.14
CA ASN A 72 -4.88 -0.10 12.70
C ASN A 72 -4.04 1.05 12.10
N VAL A 73 -3.05 0.69 11.27
CA VAL A 73 -2.21 1.64 10.53
C VAL A 73 -2.25 1.34 9.03
N PRO A 74 -2.04 2.35 8.16
CA PRO A 74 -1.91 2.12 6.73
C PRO A 74 -0.89 1.03 6.40
N LEU A 75 -1.24 0.14 5.45
CA LEU A 75 -0.39 -0.96 4.99
C LEU A 75 1.03 -0.50 4.61
N ARG A 76 1.12 0.68 3.99
CA ARG A 76 2.39 1.31 3.64
C ARG A 76 3.30 1.51 4.85
N HIS A 77 2.78 1.98 5.98
CA HIS A 77 3.58 2.20 7.18
C HIS A 77 4.12 0.88 7.75
N VAL A 78 3.36 -0.22 7.64
CA VAL A 78 3.86 -1.56 7.98
C VAL A 78 5.02 -1.95 7.06
N ALA A 79 4.86 -1.73 5.76
CA ALA A 79 5.90 -2.04 4.76
C ALA A 79 7.18 -1.21 4.97
N GLU A 80 7.05 0.11 5.21
CA GLU A 80 8.16 1.01 5.53
C GLU A 80 8.87 0.59 6.82
N ALA A 81 8.13 0.27 7.88
CA ALA A 81 8.71 -0.19 9.14
C ALA A 81 9.51 -1.49 8.96
N LEU A 82 9.00 -2.41 8.13
CA LEU A 82 9.72 -3.64 7.81
C LEU A 82 11.00 -3.36 7.03
N ILE A 83 10.95 -2.51 6.00
CA ILE A 83 12.13 -2.14 5.21
C ILE A 83 13.17 -1.43 6.08
N ALA A 84 12.76 -0.47 6.90
CA ALA A 84 13.64 0.23 7.82
C ALA A 84 14.31 -0.73 8.83
N SER A 85 13.62 -1.81 9.22
CA SER A 85 14.19 -2.83 10.11
C SER A 85 15.36 -3.60 9.51
N ALA A 86 15.40 -3.76 8.18
CA ALA A 86 16.59 -4.33 7.52
C ALA A 86 17.82 -3.43 7.65
N ALA A 87 17.62 -2.12 7.83
CA ALA A 87 18.68 -1.16 8.14
C ALA A 87 18.93 -1.01 9.65
N GLY A 88 18.38 -1.89 10.49
CA GLY A 88 18.57 -1.89 11.94
C GLY A 88 17.66 -0.94 12.72
N GLN A 89 16.67 -0.29 12.07
CA GLN A 89 15.70 0.53 12.80
C GLN A 89 14.71 -0.36 13.57
N PRO A 90 14.32 0.02 14.80
CA PRO A 90 13.33 -0.75 15.54
C PRO A 90 11.95 -0.60 14.89
N ILE A 91 11.25 -1.73 14.70
CA ILE A 91 9.83 -1.70 14.29
C ILE A 91 9.01 -1.13 15.46
N PRO A 92 8.14 -0.12 15.23
CA PRO A 92 7.21 0.40 16.23
C PRO A 92 6.41 -0.71 16.94
N GLU A 93 6.16 -0.58 18.25
CA GLU A 93 5.58 -1.66 19.06
C GLU A 93 4.16 -2.05 18.63
N ASP A 94 3.37 -1.06 18.22
CA ASP A 94 2.03 -1.21 17.64
C ASP A 94 2.02 -2.08 16.37
N ILE A 95 3.10 -2.05 15.58
CA ILE A 95 3.28 -2.90 14.39
C ILE A 95 3.95 -4.24 14.76
N ARG A 96 4.93 -4.21 15.65
CA ARG A 96 5.79 -5.35 16.00
C ARG A 96 5.00 -6.51 16.59
N PHE A 97 4.09 -6.25 17.52
CA PHE A 97 3.31 -7.30 18.17
C PHE A 97 2.38 -8.04 17.18
N PRO A 98 1.52 -7.33 16.41
CA PRO A 98 0.71 -7.97 15.38
C PRO A 98 1.54 -8.70 14.33
N LEU A 99 2.63 -8.10 13.84
CA LEU A 99 3.51 -8.69 12.83
C LEU A 99 4.05 -10.04 13.31
N ARG A 100 4.61 -10.08 14.53
CA ARG A 100 5.14 -11.32 15.12
C ARG A 100 4.05 -12.38 15.26
N ASN A 101 2.86 -12.00 15.72
CA ASN A 101 1.75 -12.93 15.88
C ASN A 101 1.35 -13.56 14.55
N THR A 102 1.17 -12.74 13.51
CA THR A 102 0.80 -13.19 12.17
C THR A 102 1.87 -14.06 11.53
N MET A 103 3.15 -13.69 11.63
CA MET A 103 4.27 -14.52 11.16
C MET A 103 4.29 -15.90 11.84
N ASN A 104 3.98 -15.97 13.14
CA ASN A 104 3.89 -17.23 13.87
C ASN A 104 2.67 -18.08 13.45
N LYS A 105 1.58 -17.46 12.97
CA LYS A 105 0.45 -18.21 12.38
C LYS A 105 0.86 -18.86 11.07
N VAL A 106 1.49 -18.11 10.16
CA VAL A 106 1.96 -18.62 8.86
C VAL A 106 2.96 -19.76 9.03
N ARG A 107 3.96 -19.61 9.91
CA ARG A 107 4.94 -20.68 10.19
C ARG A 107 4.30 -21.98 10.67
N ARG A 108 3.23 -21.89 11.48
CA ARG A 108 2.50 -23.08 11.96
C ARG A 108 1.72 -23.76 10.83
N HIS A 109 1.14 -22.99 9.91
CA HIS A 109 0.45 -23.53 8.74
C HIS A 109 1.43 -24.24 7.77
N GLY A 110 2.59 -23.63 7.48
CA GLY A 110 3.60 -24.26 6.64
C GLY A 110 4.18 -25.57 7.22
N GLN A 111 4.24 -25.70 8.55
CA GLN A 111 4.69 -26.94 9.22
C GLN A 111 3.66 -28.07 9.14
N ALA A 112 2.36 -27.76 9.17
CA ALA A 112 1.29 -28.76 9.07
C ALA A 112 1.15 -29.35 7.65
N GLY A 113 1.47 -28.57 6.60
CA GLY A 113 1.48 -29.05 5.22
C GLY A 113 2.67 -29.96 4.89
N ASN A 114 3.85 -29.70 5.46
CA ASN A 114 5.08 -30.45 5.17
C ASN A 114 5.11 -31.87 5.81
N THR A 115 4.23 -32.14 6.79
CA THR A 115 4.11 -33.48 7.41
C THR A 115 3.35 -34.51 6.57
N ASP A 116 2.62 -34.09 5.53
CA ASP A 116 1.75 -34.99 4.74
C ASP A 116 2.40 -35.46 3.42
N GLU A 117 3.50 -34.83 2.98
CA GLU A 117 4.17 -35.14 1.70
C GLU A 117 5.37 -36.10 1.82
N ARG A 118 5.87 -36.38 3.03
CA ARG A 118 7.02 -37.30 3.25
C ARG A 118 6.62 -38.75 3.53
N GLY A 119 5.36 -39.09 3.31
CA GLY A 119 4.77 -40.40 3.61
C GLY A 119 4.32 -41.23 2.41
N ARG A 120 4.70 -40.86 1.18
CA ARG A 120 4.38 -41.65 -0.03
C ARG A 120 5.62 -41.98 -0.85
#